data_AF-A0AAD7JUM1-F1
#
_entry.id   AF-A0AAD7JUM1-F1
#
_cell.length_a   1.000
_cell.length_b   1.000
_cell.length_c   1.000
_cell.angle_alpha   90.00
_cell.angle_beta   90.00
_cell.angle_gamma   90.00
#
_symmetry.space_group_name_H-M   'P 1'
#
loop_
_entity.id
_entity.type
_entity.pdbx_description
1 polymer ?
#
loop_
_entity_poly.entity_id
_entity_poly.type
_entity_poly.pdbx_seq_one_letter_code
_entity_poly.pdbx_strand_id
1 'polypeptide(L)'
;MKDTKQVLEVVKWFNNHGKALDLLRAQQKIIFLVVLHLILPVITRWTAHYCSLQCLKKVERAIWACVVTHEDTLRVCAGRKPEQIAAAEVIIETCKQNGFWKNITRYVDT
;
A
#
# COMPACT_ATOMS: atom_id res chain seq x y z
N MET A 1 9.39 -3.95 -15.91
CA MET A 1 9.12 -2.87 -14.94
C MET A 1 7.62 -2.76 -14.61
N LYS A 2 6.96 -3.88 -14.30
CA LYS A 2 5.51 -3.95 -14.02
C LYS A 2 5.22 -3.61 -12.55
N ASP A 3 6.15 -3.95 -11.68
CA ASP A 3 6.01 -3.94 -10.22
C ASP A 3 6.07 -2.52 -9.62
N THR A 4 6.86 -1.60 -10.20
CA THR A 4 6.94 -0.19 -9.75
C THR A 4 5.63 0.56 -9.95
N LYS A 5 4.85 0.20 -10.98
CA LYS A 5 3.50 0.77 -11.18
C LYS A 5 2.54 0.28 -10.10
N GLN A 6 2.55 -1.00 -9.77
CA GLN A 6 1.67 -1.56 -8.72
C GLN A 6 1.98 -0.96 -7.35
N VAL A 7 3.27 -0.80 -7.01
CA VAL A 7 3.69 -0.11 -5.78
C VAL A 7 3.14 1.31 -5.73
N LEU A 8 3.25 2.04 -6.84
CA LEU A 8 2.73 3.40 -6.93
C LEU A 8 1.21 3.44 -6.72
N GLU A 9 0.48 2.51 -7.33
CA GLU A 9 -0.97 2.45 -7.18
C GLU A 9 -1.40 2.10 -5.74
N VAL A 10 -0.71 1.18 -5.06
CA VAL A 10 -0.95 0.90 -3.63
C VAL A 10 -0.72 2.15 -2.78
N VAL A 11 0.42 2.83 -2.98
CA VAL A 11 0.76 4.06 -2.24
C VAL A 11 -0.27 5.16 -2.48
N LYS A 12 -0.63 5.42 -3.75
CA LYS A 12 -1.65 6.40 -4.10
C LYS A 12 -2.99 6.06 -3.48
N TRP A 13 -3.40 4.80 -3.54
CA TRP A 13 -4.71 4.38 -3.07
C TRP A 13 -4.85 4.62 -1.57
N PHE A 14 -3.89 4.19 -0.75
CA PHE A 14 -3.94 4.47 0.68
C PHE A 14 -3.87 5.96 1.00
N ASN A 15 -3.01 6.73 0.31
CA ASN A 15 -2.89 8.18 0.57
C ASN A 15 -4.15 8.98 0.18
N ASN A 16 -4.90 8.54 -0.84
CA ASN A 16 -6.08 9.26 -1.34
C ASN A 16 -7.39 8.89 -0.63
N HIS A 17 -7.43 7.77 0.10
CA HIS A 17 -8.63 7.32 0.81
C HIS A 17 -8.45 7.50 2.31
N GLY A 18 -8.94 8.61 2.86
CA GLY A 18 -8.71 9.01 4.26
C GLY A 18 -9.05 7.90 5.27
N LYS A 19 -10.18 7.20 5.09
CA LYS A 19 -10.55 6.10 5.98
C LYS A 19 -9.60 4.89 5.88
N ALA A 20 -9.12 4.54 4.68
CA ALA A 20 -8.13 3.49 4.50
C ALA A 20 -6.78 3.89 5.12
N LEU A 21 -6.39 5.16 4.99
CA LEU A 21 -5.19 5.70 5.62
C LEU A 21 -5.28 5.61 7.15
N ASP A 22 -6.41 5.98 7.74
CA ASP A 22 -6.60 5.93 9.18
C ASP A 22 -6.56 4.50 9.73
N LEU A 23 -7.15 3.54 9.01
CA LEU A 23 -7.04 2.12 9.34
C LEU A 23 -5.58 1.65 9.29
N LEU A 24 -4.85 1.99 8.24
CA LEU A 24 -3.43 1.64 8.13
C LEU A 24 -2.60 2.28 9.25
N ARG A 25 -2.86 3.54 9.60
CA ARG A 25 -2.19 4.22 10.72
C ARG A 25 -2.48 3.53 12.06
N ALA A 26 -3.72 3.11 12.28
CA ALA A 26 -4.08 2.35 13.49
C ALA A 26 -3.32 1.02 13.55
N GLN A 27 -3.24 0.28 12.44
CA GLN A 27 -2.48 -0.98 12.37
C GLN A 27 -0.97 -0.78 12.57
N GLN A 28 -0.40 0.29 12.00
CA GLN A 28 0.99 0.65 12.25
C GLN A 28 1.25 0.95 13.73
N LYS A 29 0.35 1.65 14.42
CA LYS A 29 0.49 1.88 15.87
C LYS A 29 0.46 0.58 16.66
N ILE A 30 -0.37 -0.38 16.29
CA ILE A 30 -0.45 -1.69 16.95
C ILE A 30 0.85 -2.48 16.75
N ILE A 31 1.39 -2.50 15.54
CA ILE A 31 2.51 -3.39 15.18
C ILE A 31 3.88 -2.77 15.47
N PHE A 32 4.03 -1.46 15.24
CA PHE A 32 5.33 -0.78 15.26
C PHE A 32 5.43 0.33 16.31
N LEU A 33 4.34 0.70 16.99
CA LEU A 33 4.23 1.85 17.91
C LEU A 33 4.49 3.23 17.26
N VAL A 34 4.85 3.26 15.98
CA VAL A 34 5.17 4.45 15.19
C VAL A 34 4.39 4.39 13.88
N VAL A 35 3.99 5.56 13.39
CA VAL A 35 3.29 5.70 12.12
C VAL A 35 4.24 6.26 11.07
N LEU A 36 4.50 5.49 10.01
CA LEU A 36 5.21 5.98 8.83
C LEU A 36 4.21 6.47 7.79
N HIS A 37 4.56 7.56 7.11
CA HIS A 37 3.81 8.07 5.96
C HIS A 37 4.31 7.43 4.67
N LEU A 38 3.37 6.97 3.83
CA LEU A 38 3.71 6.42 2.52
C LEU A 38 4.21 7.53 1.60
N ILE A 39 5.41 7.34 1.04
CA ILE A 39 6.04 8.32 0.16
C ILE A 39 5.51 8.16 -1.26
N LEU A 40 4.84 9.19 -1.78
CA LEU A 40 4.46 9.26 -3.19
C LEU A 40 5.67 9.75 -4.02
N PRO A 41 6.21 8.95 -4.95
CA PRO A 41 7.40 9.32 -5.70
C PRO A 41 7.09 10.34 -6.81
N VAL A 42 8.00 11.28 -7.00
CA VAL A 42 7.98 12.19 -8.16
C VAL A 42 8.54 11.46 -9.38
N ILE A 43 7.81 11.51 -10.50
CA ILE A 43 8.07 10.72 -11.72
C ILE A 43 9.51 10.88 -12.24
N THR A 44 10.08 12.08 -12.16
CA THR A 44 11.40 12.40 -12.74
C THR A 44 12.57 11.99 -11.87
N ARG A 45 12.34 11.51 -10.63
CA ARG A 45 13.41 11.29 -9.65
C ARG A 45 13.45 9.83 -9.19
N TRP A 46 14.39 9.06 -9.75
CA TRP A 46 14.54 7.63 -9.44
C TRP A 46 14.75 7.34 -7.94
N THR A 47 15.44 8.20 -7.21
CA THR A 47 15.63 8.05 -5.76
C THR A 47 14.31 8.13 -5.00
N ALA A 48 13.34 8.92 -5.48
CA ALA A 48 12.02 9.00 -4.86
C ALA A 48 11.26 7.67 -5.00
N HIS A 49 11.38 7.01 -6.16
CA HIS A 49 10.81 5.68 -6.37
C HIS A 49 11.44 4.63 -5.46
N TYR A 50 12.75 4.67 -5.27
CA TYR A 50 13.45 3.79 -4.33
C TYR A 50 13.00 4.03 -2.88
N CYS A 51 12.94 5.29 -2.43
CA CYS A 51 12.44 5.63 -1.09
C CYS A 51 10.98 5.19 -0.88
N SER A 52 10.14 5.29 -1.92
CA SER A 52 8.75 4.80 -1.88
C SER A 52 8.69 3.29 -1.66
N LEU A 53 9.49 2.52 -2.40
CA LEU A 53 9.62 1.06 -2.24
C LEU A 53 10.09 0.69 -0.83
N GLN A 54 11.17 1.31 -0.35
CA GLN A 54 11.70 1.07 0.99
C GLN A 54 10.67 1.39 2.08
N CYS A 55 9.99 2.53 1.96
CA CYS A 55 8.96 2.93 2.90
C CYS A 55 7.81 1.91 2.91
N LEU A 56 7.32 1.52 1.73
CA LEU A 56 6.24 0.55 1.60
C LEU A 56 6.64 -0.81 2.20
N LYS A 57 7.87 -1.26 1.97
CA LYS A 57 8.41 -2.50 2.53
C LYS A 57 8.47 -2.47 4.06
N LYS A 58 8.89 -1.35 4.65
CA LYS A 58 8.92 -1.18 6.12
C LYS A 58 7.55 -1.37 6.77
N VAL A 59 6.48 -1.00 6.06
CA VAL A 59 5.11 -1.07 6.57
C VAL A 59 4.33 -2.30 6.06
N GLU A 60 4.97 -3.23 5.36
CA GLU A 60 4.35 -4.42 4.77
C GLU A 60 3.44 -5.16 5.76
N ARG A 61 3.96 -5.48 6.95
CA ARG A 61 3.22 -6.23 7.97
C ARG A 61 1.94 -5.50 8.38
N ALA A 62 1.99 -4.17 8.48
CA ALA A 62 0.81 -3.37 8.81
C ALA A 62 -0.18 -3.25 7.65
N ILE A 63 0.30 -3.15 6.40
CA ILE A 63 -0.57 -3.18 5.22
C ILE A 63 -1.28 -4.53 5.13
N TRP A 64 -0.55 -5.64 5.23
CA TRP A 64 -1.13 -6.96 5.18
C TRP A 64 -2.17 -7.17 6.29
N ALA A 65 -1.82 -6.83 7.54
CA ALA A 65 -2.76 -6.91 8.66
C ALA A 65 -4.00 -6.01 8.45
N CYS A 66 -3.81 -4.79 7.93
CA CYS A 66 -4.90 -3.88 7.62
C CYS A 66 -5.85 -4.47 6.58
N VAL A 67 -5.30 -5.04 5.51
CA VAL A 67 -6.07 -5.60 4.41
C VAL A 67 -6.84 -6.83 4.85
N VAL A 68 -6.23 -7.73 5.63
CA VAL A 68 -6.88 -8.94 6.14
C VAL A 68 -7.93 -8.64 7.20
N THR A 69 -7.68 -7.68 8.09
CA THR A 69 -8.59 -7.37 9.20
C THR A 69 -9.79 -6.53 8.76
N HIS A 70 -9.59 -5.59 7.82
CA HIS A 70 -10.56 -4.56 7.48
C HIS A 70 -11.01 -4.62 6.01
N GLU A 71 -10.94 -5.79 5.38
CA GLU A 71 -11.21 -5.98 3.95
C GLU A 71 -12.53 -5.36 3.50
N ASP A 72 -13.64 -5.68 4.18
CA ASP A 72 -14.97 -5.18 3.83
C ASP A 72 -15.04 -3.65 3.96
N THR A 73 -14.40 -3.10 4.98
CA THR A 73 -14.34 -1.65 5.17
C THR A 73 -13.53 -1.00 4.05
N LEU A 74 -12.40 -1.59 3.65
CA LEU A 74 -11.56 -1.09 2.56
C LEU A 74 -12.28 -1.11 1.22
N ARG A 75 -13.08 -2.14 0.93
CA ARG A 75 -13.96 -2.21 -0.26
C ARG A 75 -14.96 -1.06 -0.27
N VAL A 76 -15.64 -0.81 0.84
CA VAL A 76 -16.63 0.27 0.96
C VAL A 76 -15.97 1.66 0.85
N CYS A 77 -14.73 1.81 1.33
CA CYS A 77 -13.99 3.07 1.28
C CYS A 77 -13.62 3.51 -0.14
N ALA A 78 -13.62 2.59 -1.12
CA ALA A 78 -13.22 2.86 -2.49
C ALA A 78 -14.14 3.87 -3.21
N GLY A 79 -15.42 3.90 -2.84
CA GLY A 79 -16.45 4.73 -3.47
C GLY A 79 -17.66 3.92 -3.91
N ARG A 80 -18.58 4.58 -4.60
CA ARG A 80 -19.87 3.99 -5.02
C ARG A 80 -19.87 3.46 -6.45
N LYS A 81 -18.92 3.89 -7.28
CA LYS A 81 -18.85 3.46 -8.68
C LYS A 81 -18.24 2.05 -8.77
N PRO A 82 -18.76 1.17 -9.64
CA PRO A 82 -18.25 -0.19 -9.78
C PRO A 82 -16.76 -0.22 -10.16
N GLU A 83 -16.29 0.73 -10.96
CA GLU A 83 -14.88 0.88 -11.34
C GLU A 83 -13.96 1.14 -10.13
N GLN A 84 -14.42 1.96 -9.17
CA GLN A 84 -13.63 2.28 -7.98
C GLN A 84 -13.53 1.06 -7.05
N ILE A 85 -14.64 0.33 -6.90
CA ILE A 85 -14.70 -0.91 -6.12
C ILE A 85 -13.76 -1.95 -6.74
N ALA A 86 -13.81 -2.14 -8.07
CA ALA A 86 -12.92 -3.05 -8.77
C ALA A 86 -11.44 -2.65 -8.61
N ALA A 87 -11.12 -1.36 -8.68
CA ALA A 87 -9.76 -0.88 -8.44
C ALA A 87 -9.28 -1.18 -7.01
N ALA A 88 -10.14 -0.98 -6.01
CA ALA A 88 -9.81 -1.31 -4.62
C ALA A 88 -9.61 -2.81 -4.42
N GLU A 89 -10.42 -3.65 -5.07
CA GLU A 89 -10.27 -5.11 -5.03
C GLU A 89 -8.90 -5.53 -5.54
N VAL A 90 -8.46 -4.96 -6.67
CA VAL A 90 -7.12 -5.21 -7.21
C VAL A 90 -6.02 -4.82 -6.22
N ILE A 91 -6.17 -3.69 -5.51
CA ILE A 91 -5.20 -3.25 -4.49
C ILE A 91 -5.17 -4.20 -3.29
N ILE A 92 -6.34 -4.59 -2.78
CA ILE A 92 -6.52 -5.54 -1.68
C ILE A 92 -5.84 -6.87 -2.02
N GLU A 93 -6.16 -7.44 -3.17
CA GLU A 93 -5.60 -8.71 -3.61
C GLU A 93 -4.09 -8.61 -3.87
N THR A 94 -3.62 -7.51 -4.46
CA THR A 94 -2.18 -7.25 -4.62
C THR A 94 -1.44 -7.26 -3.28
N CYS A 95 -2.03 -6.64 -2.25
CA CYS A 95 -1.43 -6.58 -0.91
C CYS A 95 -1.46 -7.94 -0.18
N LYS A 96 -2.41 -8.84 -0.50
CA LYS A 96 -2.45 -10.20 0.05
C LYS A 96 -1.44 -11.13 -0.62
N GLN A 97 -1.08 -10.88 -1.88
CA GLN A 97 -0.18 -11.73 -2.64
C GLN A 97 1.26 -11.66 -2.12
N ASN A 98 1.79 -12.79 -1.64
CA ASN A 98 3.19 -12.89 -1.21
C ASN A 98 4.19 -12.59 -2.35
N GLY A 99 3.82 -12.87 -3.60
CA GLY A 99 4.66 -12.58 -4.78
C GLY A 99 4.99 -11.09 -4.94
N PHE A 100 4.02 -10.21 -4.63
CA PHE A 100 4.20 -8.76 -4.69
C PHE A 100 5.31 -8.30 -3.72
N TRP A 101 5.22 -8.70 -2.45
CA TRP A 101 6.19 -8.35 -1.42
C TRP A 101 7.57 -8.94 -1.67
N LYS A 102 7.64 -10.19 -2.16
CA LYS A 102 8.90 -10.81 -2.58
C LYS A 102 9.59 -10.01 -3.68
N ASN A 103 8.84 -9.48 -4.64
CA ASN A 103 9.41 -8.65 -5.70
C ASN A 103 9.96 -7.33 -5.16
N ILE A 104 9.24 -6.64 -4.26
CA ILE A 104 9.73 -5.41 -3.61
C ILE A 104 11.04 -5.67 -2.87
N THR A 105 11.12 -6.80 -2.15
CA THR A 105 12.30 -7.21 -1.38
C THR A 105 13.56 -7.29 -2.26
N ARG A 106 13.43 -7.86 -3.47
CA ARG A 106 14.53 -7.96 -4.44
C ARG A 106 15.11 -6.62 -4.89
N TYR A 107 14.35 -5.53 -4.78
CA TYR A 107 14.80 -4.18 -5.17
C TYR A 107 15.34 -3.36 -3.99
N VAL A 108 15.03 -3.76 -2.75
CA VAL A 108 15.42 -3.04 -1.54
C VAL A 108 16.69 -3.63 -0.93
N ASP A 109 16.88 -4.95 -1.04
CA ASP A 109 18.00 -5.69 -0.42
C ASP A 109 19.21 -5.88 -1.37
N THR A 110 19.16 -5.33 -2.58
CA THR A 110 20.31 -5.18 -3.50
C THR A 110 21.15 -3.98 -3.14
#